data_AF-A0AA42VJ48-F1
#
_entry.id   AF-A0AA42VJ48-F1
#
_cell.length_a   1.000
_cell.length_b   1.000
_cell.length_c   1.000
_cell.angle_alpha   90.00
_cell.angle_beta   90.00
_cell.angle_gamma   90.00
#
_symmetry.space_group_name_H-M   'P 1'
#
loop_
_entity.id
_entity.type
_entity.pdbx_description
1 polymer ?
#
loop_
_entity_poly.entity_id
_entity_poly.type
_entity_poly.pdbx_seq_one_letter_code
_entity_poly.pdbx_strand_id
1 'polypeptide(L)'
;MSTKDPQQEQIRNQRNEARKKMYEVQGSLSYFLEVFGDGLAARQGWKNDLDGIDAVHYFLIQKHNWTPAQVRSMTHEDLRFALSEEMQGWTVPKGTP
;
A
#
# COMPACT_ATOMS: atom_id res chain seq x y z
N MET A 1 -9.78 -26.55 -36.33
CA MET A 1 -9.88 -25.69 -35.14
C MET A 1 -9.77 -26.58 -33.92
N SER A 2 -8.66 -26.52 -33.16
CA SER A 2 -8.52 -27.33 -31.94
C SER A 2 -9.33 -26.66 -30.83
N THR A 3 -10.45 -27.27 -30.45
CA THR A 3 -11.23 -26.86 -29.27
C THR A 3 -10.33 -27.02 -28.04
N LYS A 4 -10.20 -25.95 -27.24
CA LYS A 4 -9.43 -25.99 -25.99
C LYS A 4 -10.12 -26.98 -25.05
N ASP A 5 -9.33 -27.80 -24.37
CA ASP A 5 -9.82 -28.73 -23.35
C ASP A 5 -10.59 -27.94 -22.26
N PRO A 6 -11.88 -28.23 -22.04
CA PRO A 6 -12.70 -27.54 -21.05
C PRO A 6 -12.09 -27.55 -19.64
N GLN A 7 -11.35 -28.60 -19.27
CA GLN A 7 -10.71 -28.69 -17.96
C GLN A 7 -9.54 -27.70 -17.84
N GLN A 8 -8.75 -27.54 -18.91
CA GLN A 8 -7.67 -26.55 -18.94
C GLN A 8 -8.20 -25.11 -18.91
N GLU A 9 -9.33 -24.86 -19.55
CA GLU A 9 -9.99 -23.56 -19.52
C GLU A 9 -10.52 -23.21 -18.12
N GLN A 10 -11.12 -24.18 -17.43
CA GLN A 10 -11.57 -24.01 -16.05
C GLN A 10 -10.40 -23.69 -15.10
N ILE A 11 -9.30 -24.44 -15.17
CA ILE A 11 -8.10 -24.19 -14.35
C ILE A 11 -7.52 -22.80 -14.63
N ARG A 12 -7.49 -22.37 -15.90
CA ARG A 12 -7.02 -21.03 -16.28
C ARG A 12 -7.90 -19.94 -15.67
N ASN A 13 -9.22 -20.08 -15.73
CA ASN A 13 -10.15 -19.11 -15.18
C ASN A 13 -10.01 -18.99 -13.66
N GLN A 14 -9.92 -20.12 -12.95
CA GLN A 14 -9.67 -20.13 -11.49
C GLN A 14 -8.36 -19.41 -11.12
N ARG A 15 -7.27 -19.63 -11.87
CA ARG A 15 -6.00 -18.93 -11.66
C ARG A 15 -6.14 -17.42 -11.88
N ASN A 16 -6.89 -17.00 -12.89
CA ASN A 16 -7.10 -15.59 -13.17
C ASN A 16 -7.94 -14.90 -12.09
N GLU A 17 -8.97 -15.56 -11.57
CA GLU A 17 -9.75 -15.06 -10.43
C GLU A 17 -8.91 -14.90 -9.16
N ALA A 18 -8.04 -15.89 -8.88
CA ALA A 18 -7.12 -15.80 -7.74
C ALA A 18 -6.15 -14.61 -7.88
N ARG A 19 -5.58 -14.41 -9.07
CA ARG A 19 -4.72 -13.26 -9.38
C ARG A 19 -5.45 -11.94 -9.21
N LYS A 20 -6.68 -11.85 -9.72
CA LYS A 20 -7.51 -10.65 -9.61
C LYS A 20 -7.70 -10.26 -8.14
N LYS A 21 -8.13 -11.20 -7.30
CA LYS A 21 -8.30 -10.97 -5.86
C LYS A 21 -7.00 -10.52 -5.18
N MET A 22 -5.88 -11.16 -5.53
CA MET A 22 -4.57 -10.77 -4.99
C MET A 22 -4.23 -9.32 -5.34
N TYR A 23 -4.41 -8.90 -6.59
CA TYR A 23 -4.15 -7.53 -7.02
C TYR A 23 -5.13 -6.51 -6.44
N GLU A 24 -6.39 -6.88 -6.23
CA GLU A 24 -7.37 -6.04 -5.54
C GLU A 24 -6.92 -5.76 -4.10
N VAL A 25 -6.53 -6.79 -3.35
CA VAL A 25 -6.00 -6.64 -1.98
C VAL A 25 -4.72 -5.80 -1.97
N GLN A 26 -3.80 -6.04 -2.90
CA GLN A 26 -2.56 -5.26 -3.00
C GLN A 26 -2.85 -3.78 -3.31
N GLY A 27 -3.82 -3.51 -4.18
CA GLY A 27 -4.30 -2.16 -4.48
C GLY A 27 -4.84 -1.47 -3.23
N SER A 28 -5.73 -2.13 -2.48
CA SER A 28 -6.27 -1.60 -1.23
C SER A 28 -5.18 -1.32 -0.19
N LEU A 29 -4.21 -2.22 -0.02
CA LEU A 29 -3.10 -2.02 0.91
C LEU A 29 -2.18 -0.87 0.52
N SER A 30 -2.03 -0.59 -0.78
CA SER A 30 -1.24 0.54 -1.26
C SER A 30 -2.00 1.84 -1.05
N TYR A 31 -3.30 1.84 -1.35
CA TYR A 31 -4.17 2.96 -1.08
C TYR A 31 -4.24 3.33 0.41
N PHE A 32 -4.35 2.34 1.31
CA PHE A 32 -4.37 2.62 2.74
C PHE A 32 -3.06 3.24 3.24
N LEU A 33 -1.92 2.92 2.62
CA LEU A 33 -0.64 3.52 2.96
C LEU A 33 -0.59 5.01 2.57
N GLU A 34 -1.14 5.37 1.42
CA GLU A 34 -1.29 6.77 0.98
C GLU A 34 -2.16 7.55 1.97
N VAL A 35 -3.37 7.06 2.26
CA VAL A 35 -4.31 7.72 3.19
C VAL A 35 -3.73 7.82 4.60
N PHE A 36 -2.95 6.82 5.01
CA PHE A 36 -2.22 6.88 6.28
C PHE A 36 -1.18 8.02 6.28
N GLY A 37 -0.47 8.20 5.17
CA GLY A 37 0.44 9.33 4.95
C GLY A 37 -0.24 10.69 5.11
N ASP A 38 -1.41 10.87 4.50
CA ASP A 38 -2.21 12.10 4.69
C ASP A 38 -2.53 12.35 6.16
N GLY A 39 -2.91 11.28 6.88
CA GLY A 39 -3.14 11.31 8.31
C GLY A 39 -1.89 11.70 9.11
N LEU A 40 -0.70 11.21 8.73
CA LEU A 40 0.57 11.59 9.34
C LEU A 40 0.88 13.07 9.14
N ALA A 41 0.72 13.58 7.92
CA ALA A 41 0.96 14.98 7.60
C ALA A 41 0.06 15.91 8.42
N ALA A 42 -1.24 15.59 8.47
CA ALA A 42 -2.22 16.31 9.28
C ALA A 42 -1.88 16.27 10.78
N ARG A 43 -1.50 15.09 11.32
CA ARG A 43 -1.14 14.92 12.74
C ARG A 43 0.11 15.71 13.12
N GLN A 44 1.10 15.77 12.24
CA GLN A 44 2.37 16.46 12.48
C GLN A 44 2.32 17.96 12.18
N GLY A 45 1.24 18.43 11.54
CA GLY A 45 1.07 19.84 11.17
C GLY A 45 2.08 20.28 10.10
N TRP A 46 2.47 19.38 9.21
CA TRP A 46 3.35 19.71 8.08
C TRP A 46 2.65 20.70 7.16
N LYS A 47 3.33 21.81 6.86
CA LYS A 47 2.79 22.95 6.08
C LYS A 47 3.19 22.92 4.61
N ASN A 48 4.14 22.06 4.28
CA ASN A 48 4.50 21.70 2.92
C ASN A 48 3.49 20.71 2.37
N ASP A 49 3.40 20.62 1.05
CA ASP A 49 2.55 19.66 0.31
C ASP A 49 3.09 18.22 0.43
N LEU A 50 3.45 17.80 1.65
CA LEU A 50 3.78 16.40 1.97
C LEU A 50 2.47 15.69 2.28
N ASP A 51 1.98 14.94 1.31
CA ASP A 51 0.82 14.08 1.41
C ASP A 51 1.22 12.64 1.01
N GLY A 52 0.29 11.70 1.20
CA GLY A 52 0.40 10.35 0.68
C GLY A 52 1.72 9.65 1.04
N ILE A 53 2.31 9.02 0.03
CA ILE A 53 3.56 8.28 0.16
C ILE A 53 4.75 9.18 0.52
N ASP A 54 4.75 10.45 0.13
CA ASP A 54 5.84 11.38 0.46
C ASP A 54 5.82 11.76 1.95
N ALA A 55 4.62 11.90 2.53
CA ALA A 55 4.45 12.04 3.97
C ALA A 55 4.95 10.80 4.73
N VAL A 56 4.66 9.59 4.22
CA VAL A 56 5.19 8.33 4.78
C VAL A 56 6.72 8.31 4.74
N HIS A 57 7.31 8.63 3.59
CA HIS A 57 8.75 8.63 3.43
C HIS A 57 9.41 9.63 4.39
N TYR A 58 8.86 10.84 4.47
CA TYR A 58 9.38 11.88 5.35
C TYR A 58 9.28 11.49 6.82
N PHE A 59 8.17 10.87 7.23
CA PHE A 59 8.00 10.35 8.58
C PHE A 59 9.11 9.36 8.96
N LEU A 60 9.38 8.38 8.10
CA LEU A 60 10.39 7.36 8.35
C LEU A 60 11.81 7.93 8.40
N ILE A 61 12.10 8.92 7.56
CA ILE A 61 13.37 9.67 7.62
C ILE A 61 13.52 10.34 8.99
N GLN A 62 12.50 11.05 9.48
CA GLN A 62 12.54 11.75 10.77
C GLN A 62 12.63 10.77 11.96
N LYS A 63 11.88 9.65 11.91
CA LYS A 63 11.81 8.68 13.01
C LYS A 63 13.07 7.83 13.15
N HIS A 64 13.62 7.35 12.03
CA HIS A 64 14.70 6.36 12.02
C HIS A 64 16.06 6.93 11.57
N ASN A 65 16.11 8.20 11.14
CA ASN A 65 17.29 8.83 10.53
C ASN A 65 17.82 8.06 9.31
N TRP A 66 16.93 7.36 8.60
CA TRP A 66 17.26 6.73 7.32
C TRP A 66 17.41 7.76 6.22
N THR A 67 18.24 7.46 5.22
CA THR A 67 18.42 8.36 4.09
C THR A 67 17.20 8.37 3.17
N PRO A 68 16.92 9.47 2.45
CA PRO A 68 15.84 9.49 1.46
C PRO A 68 15.96 8.39 0.41
N ALA A 69 17.18 8.05 -0.01
CA ALA A 69 17.42 6.98 -0.99
C ALA A 69 17.00 5.61 -0.45
N GLN A 70 17.31 5.30 0.81
CA GLN A 70 16.89 4.05 1.45
C GLN A 70 15.38 3.96 1.52
N VAL A 71 14.72 4.98 2.05
CA VAL A 71 13.26 4.93 2.26
C VAL A 71 12.51 4.89 0.93
N ARG A 72 12.95 5.65 -0.08
CA ARG A 72 12.34 5.62 -1.43
C ARG A 72 12.60 4.33 -2.21
N SER A 73 13.56 3.51 -1.78
CA SER A 73 13.81 2.19 -2.37
C SER A 73 12.98 1.07 -1.75
N MET A 74 12.32 1.33 -0.62
CA MET A 74 11.51 0.34 0.09
C MET A 74 10.24 0.00 -0.71
N THR A 75 9.85 -1.27 -0.66
CA THR A 75 8.55 -1.68 -1.20
C THR A 75 7.42 -1.19 -0.30
N HIS A 76 6.19 -1.15 -0.80
CA HIS A 76 5.03 -0.80 0.03
C HIS A 76 4.84 -1.79 1.20
N GLU A 77 5.28 -3.04 1.04
CA GLU A 77 5.27 -4.03 2.11
C GLU A 77 6.26 -3.67 3.21
N ASP A 78 7.49 -3.33 2.84
CA ASP A 78 8.52 -2.90 3.79
C ASP A 78 8.12 -1.61 4.51
N LEU A 79 7.50 -0.65 3.79
CA LEU A 79 6.98 0.58 4.39
C LEU A 79 5.88 0.28 5.43
N ARG A 80 4.92 -0.60 5.09
CA ARG A 80 3.89 -1.04 6.06
C ARG A 80 4.50 -1.77 7.25
N PHE A 81 5.54 -2.58 7.03
CA PHE A 81 6.26 -3.24 8.11
C PHE A 81 6.96 -2.23 9.02
N ALA A 82 7.66 -1.24 8.46
CA ALA A 82 8.33 -0.19 9.24
C ALA A 82 7.37 0.69 10.05
N LEU A 83 6.11 0.78 9.60
CA LEU A 83 5.02 1.54 10.23
C LEU A 83 4.06 0.67 11.06
N SER A 84 4.38 -0.61 11.33
CA SER A 84 3.43 -1.54 11.95
C SER A 84 2.91 -1.06 13.30
N GLU A 85 3.78 -0.42 14.09
CA GLU A 85 3.43 0.17 15.39
C GLU A 85 2.54 1.41 15.22
N GLU A 86 2.87 2.30 14.30
CA GLU A 86 2.07 3.52 14.07
C GLU A 86 0.70 3.24 13.46
N MET A 87 0.59 2.18 12.66
CA MET A 87 -0.66 1.74 12.07
C MET A 87 -1.53 0.95 13.07
N GLN A 88 -1.03 0.63 14.26
CA GLN A 88 -1.81 -0.10 15.27
C GLN A 88 -3.03 0.73 15.71
N GLY A 89 -4.23 0.16 15.51
CA GLY A 89 -5.49 0.83 15.84
C GLY A 89 -5.87 1.96 14.88
N TRP A 90 -5.06 2.22 13.85
CA TRP A 90 -5.45 3.13 12.78
C TRP A 90 -6.51 2.48 11.89
N THR A 91 -7.49 3.27 11.48
CA THR A 91 -8.52 2.84 10.55
C THR A 91 -8.68 3.89 9.45
N VAL A 92 -8.99 3.42 8.25
CA VAL A 92 -9.23 4.29 7.10
C VAL A 92 -10.41 5.22 7.43
N PRO A 93 -10.27 6.55 7.25
CA PRO A 93 -11.37 7.49 7.46
C PRO A 93 -12.63 7.12 6.67
N LYS A 94 -13.82 7.33 7.26
CA LYS A 94 -15.10 7.03 6.59
C LYS A 94 -15.28 7.92 5.35
N GLY A 95 -15.78 7.35 4.26
CA GLY A 95 -16.02 8.06 2.98
C GLY A 95 -14.91 7.91 1.95
N THR A 96 -13.88 7.16 2.31
CA THR A 96 -12.74 6.76 1.48
C THR A 96 -13.15 5.44 0.77
N PRO A 97 -13.23 5.39 -0.57
CA PRO A 97 -13.82 4.27 -1.33
C PRO A 97 -13.16 2.90 -1.09
#